data_AF-A0A7W1SCF4-F1
#
_entry.id   AF-A0A7W1SCF4-F1
#
_cell.length_a   1.000
_cell.length_b   1.000
_cell.length_c   1.000
_cell.angle_alpha   90.00
_cell.angle_beta   90.00
_cell.angle_gamma   90.00
#
_symmetry.space_group_name_H-M   'P 1'
#
loop_
_entity.id
_entity.type
_entity.pdbx_description
1 polymer ?
#
loop_
_entity_poly.entity_id
_entity_poly.type
_entity_poly.pdbx_seq_one_letter_code
_entity_poly.pdbx_strand_id
1 'polypeptide(L)'
;MNARPIEHVVSSNATARLGGHAVVLALAVGLAPIPARHLPELVDRADVVVVGTVTAIVDQGRSVVEMPGRQVPARRAVAEVAIEHVLKGLAESPRIAVRFAVPDAPIGYGEVPLSQRRILFLKQTDDAYELVSPYYPTVIAGLSARPNGASPLERVISVVGGVLRDRLATTQHKREAIAVLWGLRHAASIAMLRAALQDVDRGVRLAAAAAGLLAAGDISALPIAEHELTRRRSAEPEIIHNLRVAIAEGVDDEAAIPALIRLLSTDVATRRAAVSALRRTKSPAAAPGLGRGLDDIDIEIRYLAVVGLAEILDEPAWRPNMDAFRSKEIAYLTYWRTRVAGR
;
A
#
# COMPACT_ATOMS: atom_id res chain seq x y z
N MET A 1 -34.51 -36.71 28.67
CA MET A 1 -33.11 -36.28 28.88
C MET A 1 -32.35 -36.57 27.59
N ASN A 2 -31.54 -35.62 27.15
CA ASN A 2 -30.76 -35.56 25.90
C ASN A 2 -31.41 -34.83 24.71
N ALA A 3 -30.84 -33.65 24.51
CA ALA A 3 -31.21 -32.58 23.61
C ALA A 3 -30.73 -32.84 22.18
N ARG A 4 -31.48 -32.27 21.22
CA ARG A 4 -31.04 -32.08 19.84
C ARG A 4 -30.18 -30.81 19.76
N PRO A 5 -29.06 -30.80 19.01
CA PRO A 5 -28.31 -29.58 18.80
C PRO A 5 -29.00 -28.70 17.75
N ILE A 6 -29.11 -27.41 18.07
CA ILE A 6 -29.60 -26.33 17.23
C ILE A 6 -28.43 -25.89 16.35
N GLU A 7 -28.54 -26.07 15.03
CA GLU A 7 -27.62 -25.48 14.05
C GLU A 7 -27.90 -23.96 13.97
N HIS A 8 -26.99 -23.17 14.53
CA HIS A 8 -26.99 -21.73 14.35
C HIS A 8 -26.39 -21.37 12.99
N VAL A 9 -27.27 -20.90 12.10
CA VAL A 9 -26.97 -20.20 10.86
C VAL A 9 -26.12 -18.97 11.17
N VAL A 10 -24.85 -18.98 10.78
CA VAL A 10 -23.98 -17.79 10.80
C VAL A 10 -24.26 -16.98 9.54
N SER A 11 -25.03 -15.91 9.72
CA SER A 11 -25.26 -14.85 8.74
C SER A 11 -23.96 -14.09 8.46
N SER A 12 -23.37 -14.29 7.27
CA SER A 12 -22.23 -13.51 6.77
C SER A 12 -22.74 -12.26 6.06
N ASN A 13 -22.74 -11.11 6.75
CA ASN A 13 -22.87 -9.78 6.17
C ASN A 13 -21.56 -9.01 6.39
N ALA A 14 -20.90 -8.60 5.31
CA ALA A 14 -20.26 -7.28 5.13
C ALA A 14 -19.26 -7.30 3.96
N THR A 15 -19.73 -6.80 2.81
CA THR A 15 -18.88 -6.27 1.74
C THR A 15 -18.19 -4.99 2.21
N ALA A 16 -16.93 -5.07 2.59
CA ALA A 16 -16.07 -3.90 2.74
C ALA A 16 -15.20 -3.76 1.49
N ARG A 17 -15.33 -2.62 0.80
CA ARG A 17 -14.36 -2.18 -0.21
C ARG A 17 -13.02 -1.96 0.49
N LEU A 18 -12.12 -2.94 0.43
CA LEU A 18 -10.74 -2.79 0.87
C LEU A 18 -9.93 -2.16 -0.28
N GLY A 19 -10.07 -0.85 -0.43
CA GLY A 19 -9.13 -0.02 -1.16
C GLY A 19 -8.46 0.89 -0.13
N GLY A 20 -7.21 0.60 0.21
CA GLY A 20 -6.47 1.27 1.28
C GLY A 20 -5.51 0.29 1.91
N HIS A 21 -4.26 0.32 1.46
CA HIS A 21 -3.20 -0.61 1.86
C HIS A 21 -2.95 -0.55 3.37
N ALA A 22 -3.63 -1.43 4.10
CA ALA A 22 -3.16 -1.92 5.38
C ALA A 22 -1.85 -2.67 5.11
N VAL A 23 -0.76 -2.27 5.77
CA VAL A 23 0.34 -3.18 6.03
C VAL A 23 -0.29 -4.33 6.82
N VAL A 24 -0.57 -5.46 6.16
CA VAL A 24 -1.12 -6.63 6.82
C VAL A 24 0.00 -7.26 7.66
N LEU A 25 0.13 -6.75 8.88
CA LEU A 25 0.56 -7.54 10.01
C LEU A 25 -0.51 -7.44 11.11
N ALA A 26 -1.74 -7.83 10.77
CA ALA A 26 -2.80 -8.08 11.74
C ALA A 26 -3.09 -9.58 11.72
N LEU A 27 -2.24 -10.36 12.38
CA LEU A 27 -2.61 -11.68 12.86
C LEU A 27 -2.56 -11.66 14.39
N ALA A 28 -3.74 -11.89 14.96
CA ALA A 28 -4.10 -12.02 16.36
C ALA A 28 -4.34 -10.72 17.17
N VAL A 29 -5.52 -10.70 17.81
CA VAL A 29 -6.00 -9.77 18.86
C VAL A 29 -6.62 -8.44 18.39
N GLY A 30 -7.80 -8.49 17.77
CA GLY A 30 -8.82 -7.41 17.86
C GLY A 30 -8.36 -5.96 17.64
N LEU A 31 -7.30 -5.75 16.86
CA LEU A 31 -6.72 -4.43 16.62
C LEU A 31 -7.59 -3.67 15.61
N ALA A 32 -7.93 -2.43 15.95
CA ALA A 32 -8.54 -1.51 15.00
C ALA A 32 -7.65 -1.40 13.75
N PRO A 33 -8.23 -1.31 12.54
CA PRO A 33 -7.45 -1.22 11.31
C PRO A 33 -6.50 -0.01 11.37
N ILE A 34 -5.22 -0.23 11.08
CA ILE A 34 -4.22 0.83 11.00
C ILE A 34 -4.60 1.73 9.81
N PRO A 35 -4.76 3.06 9.99
CA PRO A 35 -5.05 3.96 8.88
C PRO A 35 -3.99 3.83 7.78
N ALA A 36 -4.37 3.88 6.51
CA ALA A 36 -3.41 3.79 5.42
C ALA A 36 -2.45 5.00 5.40
N ARG A 37 -1.17 4.77 5.05
CA ARG A 37 -0.17 5.82 4.95
C ARG A 37 -0.37 6.62 3.66
N HIS A 38 -0.87 7.85 3.77
CA HIS A 38 -0.96 8.77 2.65
C HIS A 38 -0.05 9.98 2.86
N LEU A 39 1.12 9.97 2.19
CA LEU A 39 2.13 11.02 2.34
C LEU A 39 1.58 12.44 2.08
N PRO A 40 0.74 12.70 1.05
CA PRO A 40 0.14 14.01 0.85
C PRO A 40 -0.73 14.47 2.02
N GLU A 41 -1.48 13.56 2.65
CA GLU A 41 -2.34 13.87 3.80
C GLU A 41 -1.52 14.24 5.04
N LEU A 42 -0.41 13.51 5.30
CA LEU A 42 0.51 13.85 6.39
C LEU A 42 1.10 15.24 6.20
N VAL A 43 1.49 15.59 4.98
CA VAL A 43 2.02 16.92 4.64
C VAL A 43 0.95 17.99 4.79
N ASP A 44 -0.27 17.73 4.33
CA ASP A 44 -1.37 18.69 4.39
C ASP A 44 -1.78 19.00 5.84
N ARG A 45 -1.95 17.96 6.64
CA ARG A 45 -2.34 18.06 8.05
C ARG A 45 -1.24 18.63 8.95
N ALA A 46 0.03 18.58 8.57
CA ALA A 46 1.11 19.16 9.36
C ALA A 46 1.07 20.69 9.32
N ASP A 47 1.25 21.35 10.46
CA ASP A 47 1.51 22.80 10.49
C ASP A 47 2.98 23.06 10.16
N VAL A 48 3.87 22.19 10.66
CA VAL A 48 5.31 22.21 10.41
C VAL A 48 5.78 20.82 9.98
N VAL A 49 6.63 20.76 8.95
CA VAL A 49 7.31 19.52 8.54
C VAL A 49 8.81 19.77 8.59
N VAL A 50 9.54 18.94 9.31
CA VAL A 50 10.98 19.11 9.52
C VAL A 50 11.76 17.86 9.16
N VAL A 51 12.99 18.05 8.70
CA VAL A 51 14.04 17.03 8.73
C VAL A 51 14.88 17.31 9.96
N GLY A 52 15.05 16.31 10.81
CA GLY A 52 15.83 16.45 12.02
C GLY A 52 16.25 15.11 12.61
N THR A 53 17.10 15.19 13.62
CA THR A 53 17.57 14.03 14.37
C THR A 53 16.97 14.05 15.76
N VAL A 54 16.38 12.93 16.17
CA VAL A 54 15.88 12.75 17.54
C VAL A 54 17.09 12.54 18.46
N THR A 55 17.39 13.50 19.33
CA THR A 55 18.59 13.48 20.18
C THR A 55 18.34 12.91 21.56
N ALA A 56 17.11 13.00 22.05
CA ALA A 56 16.70 12.43 23.33
C ALA A 56 15.22 12.06 23.27
N ILE A 57 14.83 11.06 24.06
CA ILE A 57 13.42 10.74 24.34
C ILE A 57 13.28 10.64 25.86
N VAL A 58 12.47 11.53 26.43
CA VAL A 58 12.24 11.61 27.88
C VAL A 58 10.87 11.05 28.19
N ASP A 59 10.81 10.07 29.08
CA ASP A 59 9.55 9.56 29.64
C ASP A 59 8.96 10.57 30.63
N GLN A 60 7.71 10.95 30.42
CA GLN A 60 6.96 11.89 31.27
C GLN A 60 5.90 11.19 32.14
N GLY A 61 5.99 9.87 32.27
CA GLY A 61 5.15 9.06 33.12
C GLY A 61 3.93 8.49 32.41
N ARG A 62 3.04 7.91 33.22
CA ARG A 62 1.88 7.16 32.74
C ARG A 62 0.87 8.05 32.00
N SER A 63 0.25 7.44 31.00
CA SER A 63 -0.82 8.00 30.18
C SER A 63 -1.76 6.88 29.75
N VAL A 64 -2.83 7.25 29.05
CA VAL A 64 -3.76 6.30 28.43
C VAL A 64 -3.98 6.74 26.98
N VAL A 65 -4.04 5.79 26.07
CA VAL A 65 -4.51 5.99 24.70
C VAL A 65 -5.97 5.55 24.62
N GLU A 66 -6.84 6.48 24.25
CA GLU A 66 -8.25 6.23 24.00
C GLU A 66 -8.44 5.64 22.60
N MET A 67 -9.10 4.48 22.51
CA MET A 67 -9.49 3.84 21.26
C MET A 67 -11.00 3.54 21.30
N PRO A 68 -11.67 3.36 20.15
CA PRO A 68 -13.08 2.98 20.11
C PRO A 68 -13.33 1.70 20.94
N GLY A 69 -14.04 1.86 22.06
CA GLY A 69 -14.39 0.75 22.96
C GLY A 69 -13.24 0.18 23.82
N ARG A 70 -12.06 0.83 23.85
CA ARG A 70 -10.91 0.34 24.64
C ARG A 70 -9.99 1.47 25.09
N GLN A 71 -9.52 1.38 26.33
CA GLN A 71 -8.40 2.17 26.84
C GLN A 71 -7.13 1.33 26.89
N VAL A 72 -6.03 1.90 26.42
CA VAL A 72 -4.73 1.21 26.37
C VAL A 72 -3.75 1.97 27.26
N PRO A 73 -3.21 1.33 28.32
CA PRO A 73 -2.12 1.91 29.11
C PRO A 73 -0.95 2.32 28.21
N ALA A 74 -0.40 3.49 28.50
CA ALA A 74 0.68 4.07 27.72
C ALA A 74 1.59 4.92 28.61
N ARG A 75 2.68 5.39 28.02
CA ARG A 75 3.57 6.39 28.61
C ARG A 75 3.56 7.64 27.74
N ARG A 76 3.58 8.81 28.36
CA ARG A 76 3.84 10.06 27.64
C ARG A 76 5.34 10.17 27.45
N ALA A 77 5.76 10.52 26.24
CA ALA A 77 7.14 10.75 25.90
C ALA A 77 7.30 12.09 25.21
N VAL A 78 8.47 12.71 25.41
CA VAL A 78 8.90 13.91 24.70
C VAL A 78 10.21 13.62 23.99
N ALA A 79 10.18 13.72 22.67
CA ALA A 79 11.38 13.68 21.84
C ALA A 79 11.96 15.09 21.73
N GLU A 80 13.25 15.24 22.01
CA GLU A 80 14.02 16.40 21.59
C GLU A 80 14.51 16.18 20.16
N VAL A 81 14.20 17.13 19.28
CA VAL A 81 14.56 17.04 17.87
C VAL A 81 15.45 18.22 17.50
N ALA A 82 16.67 17.91 17.07
CA ALA A 82 17.56 18.88 16.44
C ALA A 82 17.15 19.04 14.97
N ILE A 83 16.68 20.23 14.60
CA ILE A 83 16.20 20.53 13.25
C ILE A 83 17.39 20.83 12.35
N GLU A 84 17.38 20.19 11.17
CA GLU A 84 18.35 20.45 10.11
C GLU A 84 17.71 21.26 8.97
N HIS A 85 16.48 20.91 8.61
CA HIS A 85 15.74 21.59 7.55
C HIS A 85 14.25 21.70 7.88
N VAL A 86 13.63 22.78 7.43
CA VAL A 86 12.17 22.96 7.47
C VAL A 86 11.61 22.79 6.06
N LEU A 87 10.67 21.85 5.90
CA LEU A 87 10.02 21.49 4.64
C LEU A 87 8.65 22.16 4.47
N LYS A 88 7.98 22.50 5.59
CA LYS A 88 6.70 23.23 5.66
C LYS A 88 6.66 24.03 6.96
N GLY A 89 6.01 25.19 6.95
CA GLY A 89 5.79 26.01 8.14
C GLY A 89 7.04 26.74 8.61
N LEU A 90 7.02 27.18 9.87
CA LEU A 90 8.13 27.85 10.56
C LEU A 90 8.48 27.06 11.81
N ALA A 91 9.78 26.92 12.10
CA ALA A 91 10.27 26.44 13.38
C ALA A 91 11.09 27.55 14.03
N GLU A 92 10.62 28.07 15.16
CA GLU A 92 11.22 29.25 15.83
C GLU A 92 12.55 28.95 16.52
N SER A 93 12.83 27.67 16.78
CA SER A 93 14.04 27.21 17.47
C SER A 93 14.71 26.09 16.67
N PRO A 94 16.06 26.02 16.67
CA PRO A 94 16.80 24.90 16.06
C PRO A 94 16.61 23.57 16.80
N ARG A 95 16.03 23.60 18.00
CA ARG A 95 15.61 22.41 18.75
C ARG A 95 14.17 22.55 19.20
N ILE A 96 13.40 21.49 19.02
CA ILE A 96 11.98 21.46 19.41
C ILE A 96 11.69 20.23 20.27
N ALA A 97 10.67 20.36 21.12
CA ALA A 97 10.10 19.27 21.90
C ALA A 97 8.86 18.72 21.18
N VAL A 98 8.85 17.42 20.91
CA VAL A 98 7.75 16.71 20.25
C VAL A 98 7.13 15.72 21.21
N ARG A 99 5.86 15.93 21.58
CA ARG A 99 5.08 15.06 22.46
C ARG A 99 4.43 13.92 21.70
N PHE A 100 4.45 12.73 22.30
CA PHE A 100 3.75 11.56 21.78
C PHE A 100 3.46 10.55 22.88
N ALA A 101 2.57 9.60 22.59
CA ALA A 101 2.26 8.48 23.47
C ALA A 101 2.97 7.21 23.00
N VAL A 102 3.49 6.43 23.94
CA VAL A 102 4.09 5.11 23.74
C VAL A 102 3.18 4.08 24.42
N PRO A 103 2.34 3.36 23.66
CA PRO A 103 1.45 2.34 24.21
C PRO A 103 2.23 1.17 24.83
N ASP A 104 1.73 0.62 25.93
CA ASP A 104 2.32 -0.57 26.57
C ASP A 104 1.95 -1.89 25.85
N ALA A 105 1.10 -1.80 24.83
CA ALA A 105 0.67 -2.91 23.99
C ALA A 105 0.83 -2.55 22.50
N PRO A 106 1.10 -3.53 21.61
CA PRO A 106 1.25 -3.27 20.18
C PRO A 106 -0.10 -2.91 19.57
N ILE A 107 -0.37 -1.60 19.43
CA ILE A 107 -1.61 -1.08 18.85
C ILE A 107 -1.44 -0.48 17.45
N GLY A 108 -0.31 -0.77 16.82
CA GLY A 108 0.04 -0.28 15.49
C GLY A 108 0.66 1.12 15.46
N TYR A 109 0.90 1.74 16.62
CA TYR A 109 1.67 2.99 16.69
C TYR A 109 3.08 2.75 16.17
N GLY A 110 3.57 3.69 15.36
CA GLY A 110 4.91 3.64 14.82
C GLY A 110 5.96 4.09 15.83
N GLU A 111 7.22 3.82 15.51
CA GLU A 111 8.35 4.17 16.36
C GLU A 111 8.91 5.56 16.03
N VAL A 112 9.41 6.24 17.06
CA VAL A 112 10.24 7.45 16.94
C VAL A 112 11.68 7.03 17.25
N PRO A 113 12.52 6.77 16.23
CA PRO A 113 13.85 6.21 16.48
C PRO A 113 14.82 7.28 16.97
N LEU A 114 15.54 6.96 18.05
CA LEU A 114 16.61 7.78 18.60
C LEU A 114 17.84 7.79 17.68
N SER A 115 18.53 8.91 17.61
CA SER A 115 19.79 9.10 16.86
C SER A 115 19.69 8.81 15.36
N GLN A 116 18.50 8.91 14.80
CA GLN A 116 18.28 8.78 13.36
C GLN A 116 17.76 10.08 12.76
N ARG A 117 18.24 10.38 11.55
CA ARG A 117 17.74 11.46 10.70
C ARG A 117 16.37 11.04 10.13
N ARG A 118 15.32 11.78 10.48
CA ARG A 118 13.94 11.48 10.07
C ARG A 118 13.24 12.74 9.56
N ILE A 119 12.15 12.54 8.82
CA ILE A 119 11.16 13.59 8.56
C ILE A 119 10.05 13.43 9.59
N LEU A 120 9.68 14.53 10.25
CA LEU A 120 8.59 14.58 11.21
C LEU A 120 7.48 15.51 10.69
N PHE A 121 6.24 15.05 10.84
CA PHE A 121 5.02 15.79 10.49
C PHE A 121 4.36 16.25 11.78
N LEU A 122 4.33 17.55 12.00
CA LEU A 122 4.04 18.12 13.31
C LEU A 122 2.82 19.02 13.28
N LYS A 123 1.98 18.87 14.30
CA LYS A 123 1.00 19.86 14.73
C LYS A 123 1.63 20.78 15.75
N GLN A 124 1.40 22.07 15.60
CA GLN A 124 1.87 23.07 16.56
C GLN A 124 0.81 23.27 17.64
N THR A 125 1.22 23.17 18.91
CA THR A 125 0.39 23.54 20.06
C THR A 125 0.96 24.80 20.70
N ASP A 126 0.28 25.33 21.72
CA ASP A 126 0.69 26.59 22.38
C ASP A 126 2.10 26.51 23.00
N ASP A 127 2.54 25.31 23.41
CA ASP A 127 3.79 25.12 24.16
C ASP A 127 4.68 23.96 23.66
N ALA A 128 4.28 23.24 22.60
CA ALA A 128 5.04 22.12 22.06
C ALA A 128 4.63 21.78 20.61
N TYR A 129 5.21 20.70 20.10
CA TYR A 129 4.76 20.04 18.89
C TYR A 129 4.19 18.65 19.21
N GLU A 130 3.20 18.23 18.44
CA GLU A 130 2.65 16.88 18.48
C GLU A 130 2.76 16.21 17.12
N LEU A 131 2.79 14.88 17.10
CA LEU A 131 2.84 14.13 15.85
C LEU A 131 1.47 14.16 15.15
N VAL A 132 1.46 14.45 13.85
CA VAL A 132 0.24 14.41 13.02
C VAL A 132 -0.41 13.03 13.03
N SER A 133 0.40 11.97 13.05
CA SER A 133 -0.07 10.59 13.09
C SER A 133 0.81 9.76 14.04
N PRO A 134 0.22 9.12 15.07
CA PRO A 134 0.96 8.19 15.91
C PRO A 134 1.26 6.86 15.20
N TYR A 135 0.50 6.52 14.15
CA TYR A 135 0.76 5.33 13.31
C TYR A 135 1.94 5.55 12.36
N TYR A 136 2.16 6.80 11.93
CA TYR A 136 3.23 7.21 11.02
C TYR A 136 3.97 8.42 11.57
N PRO A 137 4.63 8.26 12.73
CA PRO A 137 5.20 9.37 13.49
C PRO A 137 6.37 10.03 12.76
N THR A 138 7.13 9.22 12.02
CA THR A 138 8.27 9.67 11.24
C THR A 138 8.35 8.90 9.93
N VAL A 139 9.03 9.48 8.94
CA VAL A 139 9.48 8.74 7.75
C VAL A 139 10.97 8.93 7.56
N ILE A 140 11.61 7.97 6.89
CA ILE A 140 13.04 7.99 6.64
C ILE A 140 13.48 9.23 5.85
N ALA A 141 14.62 9.80 6.22
CA ALA A 141 15.28 10.88 5.49
C ALA A 141 16.66 10.42 5.00
N GLY A 142 17.01 10.69 3.74
CA GLY A 142 18.34 10.35 3.23
C GLY A 142 19.42 11.09 3.99
N LEU A 143 20.54 10.44 4.35
CA LEU A 143 21.56 11.01 5.26
C LEU A 143 22.13 12.35 4.77
N SER A 144 22.31 12.49 3.45
CA SER A 144 22.83 13.68 2.79
C SER A 144 21.79 14.41 1.94
N ALA A 145 20.54 13.94 1.95
CA ALA A 145 19.50 14.49 1.11
C ALA A 145 19.19 15.94 1.52
N ARG A 146 19.27 16.85 0.56
CA ARG A 146 18.83 18.24 0.72
C ARG A 146 17.43 18.39 0.15
N PRO A 147 16.53 19.10 0.85
CA PRO A 147 15.20 19.38 0.33
C PRO A 147 15.27 20.14 -0.99
N ASN A 148 14.50 19.69 -1.98
CA ASN A 148 14.34 20.34 -3.26
C ASN A 148 12.88 20.23 -3.72
N GLY A 149 12.36 21.27 -4.38
CA GLY A 149 10.98 21.34 -4.85
C GLY A 149 10.26 22.61 -4.43
N ALA A 150 9.25 23.00 -5.21
CA ALA A 150 8.47 24.21 -4.97
C ALA A 150 7.44 24.00 -3.84
N SER A 151 6.81 22.82 -3.80
CA SER A 151 5.83 22.49 -2.75
C SER A 151 6.46 21.79 -1.55
N PRO A 152 5.81 21.83 -0.37
CA PRO A 152 6.21 21.01 0.77
C PRO A 152 6.24 19.51 0.46
N LEU A 153 5.28 19.01 -0.33
CA LEU A 153 5.24 17.60 -0.73
C LEU A 153 6.44 17.21 -1.59
N GLU A 154 6.80 18.04 -2.58
CA GLU A 154 8.00 17.80 -3.41
C GLU A 154 9.28 17.78 -2.57
N ARG A 155 9.40 18.69 -1.60
CA ARG A 155 10.52 18.71 -0.66
C ARG A 155 10.58 17.42 0.15
N VAL A 156 9.47 16.91 0.66
CA VAL A 156 9.41 15.61 1.34
C VAL A 156 9.81 14.46 0.40
N ILE A 157 9.23 14.39 -0.80
CA ILE A 157 9.58 13.37 -1.81
C ILE A 157 11.08 13.40 -2.11
N SER A 158 11.67 14.60 -2.25
CA SER A 158 13.09 14.77 -2.55
C SER A 158 14.01 14.21 -1.45
N VAL A 159 13.63 14.38 -0.19
CA VAL A 159 14.40 13.90 0.96
C VAL A 159 14.27 12.38 1.10
N VAL A 160 13.07 11.84 0.94
CA VAL A 160 12.81 10.39 0.97
C VAL A 160 13.53 9.70 -0.18
N GLY A 161 13.36 10.17 -1.43
CA GLY A 161 14.00 9.57 -2.58
C GLY A 161 15.51 9.82 -2.67
N GLY A 162 16.06 10.71 -1.86
CA GLY A 162 17.50 10.83 -1.63
C GLY A 162 18.09 9.54 -1.05
N VAL A 163 17.34 8.78 -0.24
CA VAL A 163 17.74 7.47 0.30
C VAL A 163 18.05 6.47 -0.81
N LEU A 164 17.30 6.50 -1.91
CA LEU A 164 17.45 5.56 -3.03
C LEU A 164 18.75 5.76 -3.81
N ARG A 165 19.30 6.98 -3.78
CA ARG A 165 20.56 7.34 -4.45
C ARG A 165 21.77 7.29 -3.53
N ASP A 166 21.54 7.18 -2.22
CA ASP A 166 22.60 7.13 -1.23
C ASP A 166 23.29 5.75 -1.27
N ARG A 167 24.61 5.78 -1.51
CA ARG A 167 25.43 4.55 -1.57
C ARG A 167 25.64 3.94 -0.18
N LEU A 168 25.47 4.72 0.88
CA LEU A 168 25.59 4.27 2.27
C LEU A 168 24.25 3.80 2.84
N ALA A 169 23.13 4.04 2.13
CA ALA A 169 21.84 3.54 2.57
C ALA A 169 21.78 2.01 2.46
N THR A 170 21.39 1.38 3.56
CA THR A 170 21.17 -0.07 3.61
C THR A 170 19.99 -0.47 2.73
N THR A 171 19.92 -1.75 2.35
CA THR A 171 18.75 -2.33 1.66
C THR A 171 17.46 -2.02 2.41
N GLN A 172 17.46 -2.10 3.76
CA GLN A 172 16.28 -1.82 4.57
C GLN A 172 15.85 -0.35 4.50
N HIS A 173 16.79 0.60 4.55
CA HIS A 173 16.48 2.02 4.39
C HIS A 173 15.87 2.32 3.02
N LYS A 174 16.41 1.71 1.96
CA LYS A 174 15.86 1.87 0.60
C LYS A 174 14.45 1.30 0.50
N ARG A 175 14.19 0.13 1.12
CA ARG A 175 12.85 -0.47 1.19
C ARG A 175 11.87 0.41 1.97
N GLU A 176 12.29 0.98 3.09
CA GLU A 176 11.47 1.94 3.85
C GLU A 176 11.12 3.17 3.00
N ALA A 177 12.10 3.74 2.30
CA ALA A 177 11.87 4.88 1.40
C ALA A 177 10.90 4.53 0.26
N ILE A 178 11.04 3.35 -0.35
CA ILE A 178 10.11 2.85 -1.37
C ILE A 178 8.70 2.71 -0.80
N ALA A 179 8.55 2.15 0.40
CA ALA A 179 7.27 1.98 1.06
C ALA A 179 6.60 3.33 1.38
N VAL A 180 7.37 4.36 1.73
CA VAL A 180 6.87 5.73 1.93
C VAL A 180 6.34 6.35 0.62
N LEU A 181 6.95 6.00 -0.52
CA LEU A 181 6.57 6.49 -1.84
C LEU A 181 5.50 5.64 -2.56
N TRP A 182 5.00 4.58 -1.91
CA TRP A 182 4.07 3.62 -2.51
C TRP A 182 2.80 4.28 -3.06
N GLY A 183 2.46 3.96 -4.32
CA GLY A 183 1.23 4.43 -4.98
C GLY A 183 1.16 5.94 -5.20
N LEU A 184 2.24 6.68 -4.88
CA LEU A 184 2.27 8.13 -5.00
C LEU A 184 2.43 8.52 -6.48
N ARG A 185 1.29 8.89 -7.10
CA ARG A 185 1.21 9.36 -8.50
C ARG A 185 1.75 10.79 -8.65
N HIS A 186 3.03 10.98 -8.35
CA HIS A 186 3.73 12.25 -8.48
C HIS A 186 4.98 12.08 -9.35
N ALA A 187 5.18 12.97 -10.32
CA ALA A 187 6.26 12.86 -11.31
C ALA A 187 7.66 12.70 -10.66
N ALA A 188 7.95 13.49 -9.62
CA ALA A 188 9.21 13.38 -8.88
C ALA A 188 9.39 12.01 -8.18
N SER A 189 8.32 11.44 -7.64
CA SER A 189 8.33 10.13 -6.99
C SER A 189 8.59 9.02 -8.01
N ILE A 190 7.85 9.05 -9.13
CA ILE A 190 7.99 8.11 -10.25
C ILE A 190 9.43 8.13 -10.79
N ALA A 191 10.01 9.31 -11.00
CA ALA A 191 11.38 9.44 -11.49
C ALA A 191 12.41 8.79 -10.55
N MET A 192 12.25 8.95 -9.24
CA MET A 192 13.13 8.35 -8.23
C MET A 192 12.97 6.82 -8.16
N LEU A 193 11.75 6.32 -8.28
CA LEU A 193 11.46 4.88 -8.26
C LEU A 193 11.93 4.18 -9.54
N ARG A 194 11.84 4.85 -10.70
CA ARG A 194 12.47 4.37 -11.95
C ARG A 194 13.98 4.23 -11.81
N ALA A 195 14.65 5.19 -11.15
CA ALA A 195 16.08 5.08 -10.90
C ALA A 195 16.42 3.87 -10.00
N ALA A 196 15.58 3.57 -9.01
CA ALA A 196 15.74 2.41 -8.12
C ALA A 196 15.58 1.06 -8.82
N LEU A 197 15.02 1.00 -10.04
CA LEU A 197 15.04 -0.21 -10.87
C LEU A 197 16.46 -0.63 -11.28
N GLN A 198 17.45 0.26 -11.15
CA GLN A 198 18.87 -0.04 -11.43
C GLN A 198 19.67 -0.34 -10.16
N ASP A 199 19.02 -0.49 -8.99
CA ASP A 199 19.72 -0.82 -7.75
C ASP A 199 20.41 -2.19 -7.83
N VAL A 200 21.52 -2.37 -7.13
CA VAL A 200 22.27 -3.62 -7.07
C VAL A 200 21.46 -4.72 -6.37
N ASP A 201 20.65 -4.36 -5.37
CA ASP A 201 19.82 -5.28 -4.60
C ASP A 201 18.54 -5.64 -5.37
N ARG A 202 18.33 -6.94 -5.60
CA ARG A 202 17.14 -7.44 -6.31
C ARG A 202 15.85 -7.10 -5.59
N GLY A 203 15.83 -7.14 -4.26
CA GLY A 203 14.66 -6.82 -3.46
C GLY A 203 14.28 -5.35 -3.57
N VAL A 204 15.26 -4.43 -3.61
CA VAL A 204 15.04 -3.00 -3.88
C VAL A 204 14.43 -2.79 -5.26
N ARG A 205 14.98 -3.43 -6.31
CA ARG A 205 14.42 -3.34 -7.67
C ARG A 205 12.97 -3.81 -7.73
N LEU A 206 12.67 -4.96 -7.13
CA LEU A 206 11.33 -5.53 -7.12
C LEU A 206 10.35 -4.68 -6.29
N ALA A 207 10.80 -4.16 -5.15
CA ALA A 207 10.00 -3.24 -4.35
C ALA A 207 9.69 -1.95 -5.11
N ALA A 208 10.66 -1.38 -5.82
CA ALA A 208 10.45 -0.18 -6.65
C ALA A 208 9.49 -0.44 -7.82
N ALA A 209 9.61 -1.61 -8.47
CA ALA A 209 8.69 -2.05 -9.52
C ALA A 209 7.25 -2.15 -9.03
N ALA A 210 7.04 -2.75 -7.85
CA ALA A 210 5.72 -2.85 -7.21
C ALA A 210 5.18 -1.48 -6.80
N ALA A 211 5.95 -0.74 -6.00
CA ALA A 211 5.51 0.43 -5.26
C ALA A 211 5.34 1.69 -6.10
N GLY A 212 6.27 1.91 -7.01
CA GLY A 212 6.39 3.19 -7.69
C GLY A 212 5.76 3.24 -9.05
N LEU A 213 5.66 2.08 -9.70
CA LEU A 213 5.36 2.03 -11.12
C LEU A 213 4.04 1.32 -11.34
N LEU A 214 3.93 0.04 -10.98
CA LEU A 214 2.66 -0.67 -11.17
C LEU A 214 1.53 -0.07 -10.33
N ALA A 215 1.75 0.19 -9.04
CA ALA A 215 0.74 0.81 -8.17
C ALA A 215 0.36 2.25 -8.58
N ALA A 216 1.23 2.96 -9.31
CA ALA A 216 0.98 4.31 -9.80
C ALA A 216 0.39 4.36 -11.23
N GLY A 217 0.25 3.19 -11.89
CA GLY A 217 -0.21 3.06 -13.28
C GLY A 217 0.89 3.16 -14.33
N ASP A 218 2.16 3.22 -13.94
CA ASP A 218 3.29 3.16 -14.86
C ASP A 218 3.68 1.70 -15.14
N ILE A 219 3.25 1.22 -16.30
CA ILE A 219 3.48 -0.17 -16.73
C ILE A 219 4.93 -0.46 -17.19
N SER A 220 5.85 0.52 -17.15
CA SER A 220 7.27 0.28 -17.51
C SER A 220 7.96 -0.78 -16.63
N ALA A 221 7.45 -1.02 -15.43
CA ALA A 221 7.91 -2.07 -14.53
C ALA A 221 7.24 -3.44 -14.74
N LEU A 222 6.23 -3.55 -15.60
CA LEU A 222 5.48 -4.78 -15.80
C LEU A 222 6.36 -5.95 -16.27
N PRO A 223 7.35 -5.77 -17.18
CA PRO A 223 8.25 -6.86 -17.54
C PRO A 223 9.05 -7.42 -16.36
N ILE A 224 9.41 -6.58 -15.38
CA ILE A 224 10.14 -6.99 -14.17
C ILE A 224 9.23 -7.84 -13.28
N ALA A 225 7.99 -7.38 -13.06
CA ALA A 225 7.00 -8.10 -12.27
C ALA A 225 6.61 -9.43 -12.93
N GLU A 226 6.39 -9.43 -14.24
CA GLU A 226 6.08 -10.62 -15.02
C GLU A 226 7.19 -11.65 -14.91
N HIS A 227 8.44 -11.22 -15.10
CA HIS A 227 9.60 -12.10 -14.94
C HIS A 227 9.67 -12.69 -13.53
N GLU A 228 9.40 -11.90 -12.48
CA GLU A 228 9.44 -12.41 -11.12
C GLU A 228 8.33 -13.43 -10.82
N LEU A 229 7.09 -13.12 -11.21
CA LEU A 229 5.91 -13.92 -10.89
C LEU A 229 5.80 -15.22 -11.69
N THR A 230 6.53 -15.33 -12.81
CA THR A 230 6.58 -16.55 -13.63
C THR A 230 7.73 -17.49 -13.25
N ARG A 231 8.62 -17.10 -12.32
CA ARG A 231 9.74 -17.94 -11.89
C ARG A 231 9.31 -19.03 -10.92
N ARG A 232 9.95 -20.20 -11.05
CA ARG A 232 9.74 -21.35 -10.16
C ARG A 232 10.21 -21.11 -8.72
N ARG A 233 11.24 -20.28 -8.53
CA ARG A 233 11.76 -19.89 -7.21
C ARG A 233 11.66 -18.38 -7.08
N SER A 234 10.63 -17.99 -6.34
CA SER A 234 10.18 -16.62 -6.14
C SER A 234 11.03 -15.89 -5.11
N ALA A 235 11.09 -14.56 -5.23
CA ALA A 235 11.59 -13.65 -4.19
C ALA A 235 10.77 -13.73 -2.87
N GLU A 236 11.19 -12.95 -1.88
CA GLU A 236 10.56 -12.81 -0.55
C GLU A 236 9.02 -12.70 -0.64
N PRO A 237 8.24 -13.46 0.17
CA PRO A 237 6.78 -13.52 0.04
C PRO A 237 6.06 -12.17 0.07
N GLU A 238 6.58 -11.22 0.86
CA GLU A 238 6.05 -9.86 0.96
C GLU A 238 6.15 -9.10 -0.38
N ILE A 239 7.31 -9.16 -1.03
CA ILE A 239 7.55 -8.49 -2.32
C ILE A 239 6.59 -9.04 -3.39
N ILE A 240 6.36 -10.35 -3.37
CA ILE A 240 5.48 -11.03 -4.31
C ILE A 240 4.02 -10.65 -4.10
N HIS A 241 3.60 -10.59 -2.84
CA HIS A 241 2.29 -10.06 -2.49
C HIS A 241 2.12 -8.63 -3.02
N ASN A 242 3.12 -7.76 -2.77
CA ASN A 242 3.10 -6.36 -3.22
C ASN A 242 3.03 -6.23 -4.74
N LEU A 243 3.77 -7.06 -5.50
CA LEU A 243 3.68 -7.08 -6.97
C LEU A 243 2.27 -7.44 -7.45
N ARG A 244 1.65 -8.47 -6.85
CA ARG A 244 0.28 -8.88 -7.20
C ARG A 244 -0.74 -7.80 -6.90
N VAL A 245 -0.64 -7.16 -5.72
CA VAL A 245 -1.50 -6.03 -5.34
C VAL A 245 -1.33 -4.88 -6.33
N ALA A 246 -0.08 -4.51 -6.65
CA ALA A 246 0.21 -3.42 -7.58
C ALA A 246 -0.34 -3.70 -9.00
N ILE A 247 -0.25 -4.96 -9.48
CA ILE A 247 -0.88 -5.37 -10.74
C ILE A 247 -2.40 -5.25 -10.64
N ALA A 248 -3.01 -5.83 -9.60
CA ALA A 248 -4.46 -5.94 -9.47
C ALA A 248 -5.17 -4.57 -9.38
N GLU A 249 -4.51 -3.59 -8.77
CA GLU A 249 -5.10 -2.29 -8.43
C GLU A 249 -4.58 -1.14 -9.28
N GLY A 250 -3.30 -1.19 -9.69
CA GLY A 250 -2.63 -0.08 -10.35
C GLY A 250 -2.56 -0.20 -11.86
N VAL A 251 -2.67 -1.40 -12.43
CA VAL A 251 -2.57 -1.61 -13.89
C VAL A 251 -3.95 -1.56 -14.55
N ASP A 252 -4.12 -0.60 -15.45
CA ASP A 252 -5.32 -0.41 -16.28
C ASP A 252 -5.00 0.04 -17.73
N ASP A 253 -3.74 0.03 -18.14
CA ASP A 253 -3.31 0.37 -19.50
C ASP A 253 -3.53 -0.84 -20.45
N GLU A 254 -4.12 -0.59 -21.63
CA GLU A 254 -4.36 -1.61 -22.67
C GLU A 254 -3.07 -2.29 -23.13
N ALA A 255 -1.94 -1.57 -23.16
CA ALA A 255 -0.64 -2.12 -23.55
C ALA A 255 -0.13 -3.21 -22.57
N ALA A 256 -0.70 -3.31 -21.36
CA ALA A 256 -0.38 -4.36 -20.40
C ALA A 256 -0.99 -5.73 -20.75
N ILE A 257 -2.05 -5.76 -21.56
CA ILE A 257 -2.87 -6.97 -21.80
C ILE A 257 -2.03 -8.20 -22.20
N PRO A 258 -1.05 -8.13 -23.12
CA PRO A 258 -0.25 -9.31 -23.47
C PRO A 258 0.50 -9.92 -22.29
N ALA A 259 1.04 -9.09 -21.39
CA ALA A 259 1.74 -9.54 -20.19
C ALA A 259 0.76 -10.12 -19.16
N LEU A 260 -0.38 -9.46 -18.95
CA LEU A 260 -1.43 -9.96 -18.06
C LEU A 260 -1.97 -11.33 -18.51
N ILE A 261 -2.13 -11.55 -19.81
CA ILE A 261 -2.54 -12.85 -20.37
C ILE A 261 -1.52 -13.96 -20.06
N ARG A 262 -0.21 -13.66 -20.09
CA ARG A 262 0.84 -14.63 -19.73
C ARG A 262 0.82 -14.98 -18.24
N LEU A 263 0.45 -14.05 -17.38
CA LEU A 263 0.26 -14.27 -15.94
C LEU A 263 -0.96 -15.16 -15.60
N LEU A 264 -1.81 -15.51 -16.56
CA LEU A 264 -2.92 -16.45 -16.34
C LEU A 264 -2.47 -17.91 -16.25
N SER A 265 -1.19 -18.21 -16.45
CA SER A 265 -0.65 -19.58 -16.37
C SER A 265 0.19 -19.83 -15.10
N THR A 266 0.08 -18.97 -14.10
CA THR A 266 0.86 -19.02 -12.85
C THR A 266 0.01 -19.49 -11.65
N ASP A 267 0.49 -19.27 -10.43
CA ASP A 267 -0.25 -19.55 -9.20
C ASP A 267 -1.54 -18.71 -9.07
N VAL A 268 -2.48 -19.19 -8.25
CA VAL A 268 -3.83 -18.63 -8.12
C VAL A 268 -3.85 -17.15 -7.74
N ALA A 269 -2.96 -16.70 -6.86
CA ALA A 269 -2.95 -15.32 -6.40
C ALA A 269 -2.47 -14.37 -7.51
N THR A 270 -1.50 -14.80 -8.32
CA THR A 270 -1.06 -14.06 -9.51
C THR A 270 -2.14 -14.04 -10.60
N ARG A 271 -2.83 -15.16 -10.84
CA ARG A 271 -3.93 -15.20 -11.81
C ARG A 271 -5.09 -14.27 -11.42
N ARG A 272 -5.45 -14.23 -10.13
CA ARG A 272 -6.44 -13.26 -9.60
C ARG A 272 -6.04 -11.82 -9.89
N ALA A 273 -4.78 -11.48 -9.62
CA ALA A 273 -4.26 -10.13 -9.91
C ALA A 273 -4.34 -9.79 -11.39
N ALA A 274 -3.94 -10.73 -12.27
CA ALA A 274 -3.98 -10.54 -13.71
C ALA A 274 -5.42 -10.36 -14.25
N VAL A 275 -6.39 -11.17 -13.80
CA VAL A 275 -7.79 -11.01 -14.22
C VAL A 275 -8.41 -9.72 -13.70
N SER A 276 -8.08 -9.32 -12.47
CA SER A 276 -8.47 -8.00 -11.94
C SER A 276 -7.96 -6.86 -12.84
N ALA A 277 -6.67 -6.88 -13.18
CA ALA A 277 -6.06 -5.87 -14.04
C ALA A 277 -6.67 -5.88 -15.46
N LEU A 278 -6.86 -7.05 -16.07
CA LEU A 278 -7.50 -7.20 -17.39
C LEU A 278 -8.87 -6.53 -17.42
N ARG A 279 -9.70 -6.78 -16.41
CA ARG A 279 -11.00 -6.11 -16.25
C ARG A 279 -10.86 -4.59 -16.16
N ARG A 280 -9.88 -4.10 -15.39
CA ARG A 280 -9.66 -2.66 -15.17
C ARG A 280 -9.22 -1.92 -16.43
N THR A 281 -8.59 -2.60 -17.40
CA THR A 281 -8.25 -1.99 -18.69
C THR A 281 -9.48 -1.47 -19.44
N LYS A 282 -10.67 -2.04 -19.16
CA LYS A 282 -11.92 -1.74 -19.85
C LYS A 282 -11.84 -1.86 -21.38
N SER A 283 -10.82 -2.55 -21.88
CA SER A 283 -10.58 -2.69 -23.31
C SER A 283 -11.22 -3.98 -23.83
N PRO A 284 -11.92 -3.94 -24.98
CA PRO A 284 -12.34 -5.15 -25.69
C PRO A 284 -11.19 -6.12 -25.99
N ALA A 285 -9.95 -5.62 -26.12
CA ALA A 285 -8.76 -6.44 -26.31
C ALA A 285 -8.48 -7.40 -25.13
N ALA A 286 -9.07 -7.16 -23.95
CA ALA A 286 -8.94 -8.03 -22.78
C ALA A 286 -9.85 -9.27 -22.87
N ALA A 287 -10.80 -9.33 -23.81
CA ALA A 287 -11.77 -10.43 -23.93
C ALA A 287 -11.13 -11.83 -24.00
N PRO A 288 -10.03 -12.07 -24.74
CA PRO A 288 -9.37 -13.39 -24.74
C PRO A 288 -8.81 -13.78 -23.36
N GLY A 289 -8.24 -12.82 -22.63
CA GLY A 289 -7.71 -13.05 -21.29
C GLY A 289 -8.81 -13.32 -20.26
N LEU A 290 -9.87 -12.50 -20.28
CA LEU A 290 -11.04 -12.69 -19.42
C LEU A 290 -11.77 -14.01 -19.76
N GLY A 291 -11.86 -14.36 -21.05
CA GLY A 291 -12.42 -15.62 -21.52
C GLY A 291 -11.72 -16.85 -20.92
N ARG A 292 -10.37 -16.84 -20.83
CA ARG A 292 -9.62 -17.89 -20.13
C ARG A 292 -10.00 -18.01 -18.65
N GLY A 293 -10.30 -16.89 -18.01
CA GLY A 293 -10.70 -16.85 -16.59
C GLY A 293 -12.04 -17.54 -16.31
N LEU A 294 -12.91 -17.73 -17.31
CA LEU A 294 -14.20 -18.42 -17.15
C LEU A 294 -14.05 -19.91 -16.80
N ASP A 295 -12.90 -20.50 -17.14
CA ASP A 295 -12.60 -21.93 -16.92
C ASP A 295 -11.61 -22.15 -15.77
N ASP A 296 -11.28 -21.10 -15.00
CA ASP A 296 -10.37 -21.24 -13.87
C ASP A 296 -10.99 -22.08 -12.75
N ILE A 297 -10.17 -22.85 -12.02
CA ILE A 297 -10.60 -23.60 -10.85
C ILE A 297 -11.05 -22.69 -9.70
N ASP A 298 -10.52 -21.47 -9.65
CA ASP A 298 -10.80 -20.50 -8.61
C ASP A 298 -12.07 -19.66 -8.90
N ILE A 299 -13.01 -19.67 -7.95
CA ILE A 299 -14.30 -19.00 -8.11
C ILE A 299 -14.18 -17.47 -8.21
N GLU A 300 -13.20 -16.85 -7.55
CA GLU A 300 -13.01 -15.39 -7.64
C GLU A 300 -12.51 -15.01 -9.03
N ILE A 301 -11.65 -15.82 -9.64
CA ILE A 301 -11.18 -15.61 -11.01
C ILE A 301 -12.36 -15.70 -11.99
N ARG A 302 -13.19 -16.74 -11.87
CA ARG A 302 -14.39 -16.90 -12.71
C ARG A 302 -15.36 -15.73 -12.55
N TYR A 303 -15.59 -15.28 -11.32
CA TYR A 303 -16.41 -14.11 -11.05
C TYR A 303 -15.85 -12.83 -11.70
N LEU A 304 -14.55 -12.55 -11.51
CA LEU A 304 -13.89 -11.38 -12.09
C LEU A 304 -13.93 -11.39 -13.62
N ALA A 305 -13.77 -12.57 -14.23
CA ALA A 305 -13.90 -12.76 -15.68
C ALA A 305 -15.30 -12.42 -16.18
N VAL A 306 -16.35 -12.95 -15.54
CA VAL A 306 -17.75 -12.66 -15.88
C VAL A 306 -18.06 -11.16 -15.75
N VAL A 307 -17.68 -10.55 -14.63
CA VAL A 307 -17.89 -9.10 -14.42
C VAL A 307 -17.11 -8.28 -15.44
N GLY A 308 -15.86 -8.67 -15.75
CA GLY A 308 -15.04 -7.99 -16.73
C GLY A 308 -15.63 -8.06 -18.14
N LEU A 309 -16.08 -9.23 -18.58
CA LEU A 309 -16.74 -9.40 -19.89
C LEU A 309 -18.01 -8.57 -20.00
N ALA A 310 -18.84 -8.55 -18.95
CA ALA A 310 -20.04 -7.73 -18.90
C ALA A 310 -19.74 -6.23 -19.01
N GLU A 311 -18.64 -5.77 -18.41
CA GLU A 311 -18.21 -4.37 -18.47
C GLU A 311 -17.63 -4.00 -19.84
N ILE A 312 -16.75 -4.80 -20.43
CA ILE A 312 -16.11 -4.46 -21.73
C ILE A 312 -17.05 -4.66 -22.93
N LEU A 313 -18.10 -5.47 -22.78
CA LEU A 313 -19.10 -5.72 -23.82
C LEU A 313 -20.40 -4.92 -23.62
N ASP A 314 -20.48 -4.10 -22.57
CA ASP A 314 -21.64 -3.27 -22.22
C ASP A 314 -22.94 -4.07 -22.07
N GLU A 315 -22.89 -5.18 -21.32
CA GLU A 315 -24.03 -6.06 -21.06
C GLU A 315 -24.33 -6.13 -19.54
N PRO A 316 -24.84 -5.05 -18.93
CA PRO A 316 -25.00 -4.94 -17.47
C PRO A 316 -25.97 -5.97 -16.87
N ALA A 317 -26.90 -6.50 -17.66
CA ALA A 317 -27.80 -7.58 -17.23
C ALA A 317 -27.04 -8.89 -16.89
N TRP A 318 -25.83 -9.06 -17.41
CA TRP A 318 -24.97 -10.22 -17.19
C TRP A 318 -23.79 -9.92 -16.25
N ARG A 319 -23.91 -8.84 -15.47
CA ARG A 319 -22.95 -8.42 -14.44
C ARG A 319 -23.48 -8.74 -13.03
N PRO A 320 -23.27 -9.96 -12.51
CA PRO A 320 -23.76 -10.35 -11.19
C PRO A 320 -22.96 -9.69 -10.06
N ASN A 321 -23.59 -9.57 -8.89
CA ASN A 321 -22.84 -9.50 -7.63
C ASN A 321 -22.36 -10.92 -7.24
N MET A 322 -21.50 -11.03 -6.24
CA MET A 322 -20.92 -12.33 -5.84
C MET A 322 -21.99 -13.37 -5.45
N ASP A 323 -23.05 -12.98 -4.75
CA ASP A 323 -24.09 -13.91 -4.30
C ASP A 323 -24.92 -14.44 -5.47
N ALA A 324 -25.34 -13.56 -6.38
CA ALA A 324 -26.07 -13.94 -7.59
C ALA A 324 -25.20 -14.82 -8.50
N PHE A 325 -23.89 -14.53 -8.60
CA PHE A 325 -22.95 -15.37 -9.33
C PHE A 325 -22.87 -16.77 -8.73
N ARG A 326 -22.68 -16.90 -7.41
CA ARG A 326 -22.63 -18.20 -6.72
C ARG A 326 -23.91 -19.01 -6.91
N SER A 327 -25.08 -18.37 -6.85
CA SER A 327 -26.35 -19.06 -7.02
C SER A 327 -26.61 -19.55 -8.46
N LYS A 328 -26.03 -18.91 -9.47
CA LYS A 328 -26.31 -19.18 -10.90
C LYS A 328 -25.04 -19.26 -11.73
N GLU A 329 -23.96 -19.77 -11.15
CA GLU A 329 -22.62 -19.71 -11.74
C GLU A 329 -22.57 -20.32 -13.14
N ILE A 330 -23.13 -21.53 -13.29
CA ILE A 330 -23.17 -22.24 -14.58
C ILE A 330 -23.88 -21.41 -15.66
N ALA A 331 -24.94 -20.68 -15.32
CA ALA A 331 -25.68 -19.85 -16.28
C ALA A 331 -24.83 -18.68 -16.78
N TYR A 332 -24.16 -17.95 -15.88
CA TYR A 332 -23.26 -16.86 -16.26
C TYR A 332 -22.07 -17.35 -17.09
N LEU A 333 -21.44 -18.46 -16.68
CA LEU A 333 -20.31 -19.03 -17.40
C LEU A 333 -20.73 -19.54 -18.79
N THR A 334 -21.88 -20.20 -18.91
CA THR A 334 -22.39 -20.70 -20.20
C THR A 334 -22.69 -19.56 -21.17
N TYR A 335 -23.32 -18.49 -20.67
CA TYR A 335 -23.59 -17.30 -21.46
C TYR A 335 -22.30 -16.70 -22.02
N TRP A 336 -21.34 -16.42 -21.15
CA TRP A 336 -20.10 -15.76 -21.53
C TRP A 336 -19.19 -16.63 -22.41
N ARG A 337 -19.11 -17.95 -22.16
CA ARG A 337 -18.38 -18.87 -23.05
C ARG A 337 -18.92 -18.81 -24.48
N THR A 338 -20.25 -18.84 -24.64
CA THR A 338 -20.90 -18.75 -25.96
C THR A 338 -20.63 -17.40 -26.62
N ARG A 339 -20.72 -16.32 -25.84
CA ARG A 339 -20.56 -14.95 -26.32
C ARG A 339 -19.13 -14.64 -26.80
N VAL A 340 -18.11 -15.17 -26.13
CA VAL A 340 -16.70 -14.96 -26.48
C VAL A 340 -16.23 -15.91 -27.58
N ALA A 341 -16.77 -17.15 -27.65
CA ALA A 341 -16.43 -18.10 -28.73
C ALA A 341 -16.98 -17.72 -30.11
N GLY A 342 -18.03 -16.87 -30.16
CA GLY A 342 -18.65 -16.39 -31.40
C GLY A 342 -18.01 -15.13 -31.99
N ARG A 343 -16.85 -14.69 -31.50
CA ARG A 343 -16.08 -13.53 -31.97
C ARG A 343 -14.68 -13.95 -32.37
#